data_AF-A0A936IE39-F1
#
_entry.id   AF-A0A936IE39-F1
#
_cell.length_a   1.000
_cell.length_b   1.000
_cell.length_c   1.000
_cell.angle_alpha   90.00
_cell.angle_beta   90.00
_cell.angle_gamma   90.00
#
_symmetry.space_group_name_H-M   'P 1'
#
loop_
_entity.id
_entity.type
_entity.pdbx_description
1 polymer ?
#
loop_
_entity_poly.entity_id
_entity_poly.type
_entity_poly.pdbx_seq_one_letter_code
_entity_poly.pdbx_strand_id
1 'polypeptide(L)'
;MIIQPFVENAIWHGLLPKESNGHLSISLSSQGDSLEIIIADNGIGRAKADSYKSTSSPTRKSMGMKLTEERLKLAAENLEKAGSQKIIDLFDEQGNPSGTKVVLTIPI
;
A
#
# COMPACT_ATOMS: atom_id res chain seq x y z
N MET A 1 9.25 10.28 -4.34
CA MET A 1 8.68 9.05 -4.94
C MET A 1 7.39 8.68 -4.19
N ILE A 2 6.27 8.47 -4.89
CA ILE A 2 4.92 8.23 -4.28
C ILE A 2 4.70 6.75 -3.93
N ILE A 3 5.21 5.82 -4.75
CA ILE A 3 4.97 4.38 -4.57
C ILE A 3 5.86 3.73 -3.49
N GLN A 4 7.03 4.33 -3.24
CA GLN A 4 8.09 3.79 -2.38
C GLN A 4 7.60 3.31 -1.00
N PRO A 5 6.86 4.12 -0.21
CA PRO A 5 6.47 3.70 1.13
C PRO A 5 5.51 2.50 1.12
N PHE A 6 4.74 2.30 0.06
CA PHE A 6 3.86 1.13 -0.06
C PHE A 6 4.64 -0.13 -0.40
N VAL A 7 5.63 -0.01 -1.30
CA VAL A 7 6.55 -1.10 -1.63
C VAL A 7 7.38 -1.51 -0.41
N GLU A 8 7.92 -0.53 0.32
CA GLU A 8 8.66 -0.78 1.56
C GLU A 8 7.77 -1.46 2.60
N ASN A 9 6.55 -0.98 2.81
CA ASN A 9 5.61 -1.60 3.74
C ASN A 9 5.28 -3.05 3.36
N ALA A 10 5.05 -3.33 2.07
CA ALA A 10 4.78 -4.68 1.57
C ALA A 10 5.96 -5.62 1.86
N ILE A 11 7.19 -5.19 1.60
CA ILE A 11 8.39 -6.00 1.83
C ILE A 11 8.61 -6.22 3.34
N TRP A 12 8.74 -5.14 4.13
CA TRP A 12 9.15 -5.22 5.53
C TRP A 12 8.09 -5.85 6.44
N HIS A 13 6.81 -5.58 6.19
CA HIS A 13 5.73 -6.01 7.08
C HIS A 13 4.88 -7.14 6.51
N GLY A 14 4.79 -7.27 5.19
CA GLY A 14 4.02 -8.33 4.55
C GLY A 14 4.85 -9.57 4.28
N LEU A 15 5.92 -9.41 3.48
CA LEU A 15 6.66 -10.53 2.88
C LEU A 15 7.81 -11.05 3.75
N LEU A 16 8.59 -10.17 4.38
CA LEU A 16 9.72 -10.59 5.23
C LEU A 16 9.33 -11.53 6.39
N PRO A 17 8.22 -11.31 7.13
CA PRO A 17 7.80 -12.23 8.19
C PRO A 17 7.02 -13.46 7.69
N LYS A 18 6.88 -13.64 6.37
CA LYS A 18 6.16 -14.77 5.78
C LYS A 18 7.10 -15.97 5.64
N GLU A 19 6.69 -17.11 6.18
CA GLU A 19 7.45 -18.36 6.13
C GLU A 19 7.44 -19.05 4.74
N SER A 20 6.51 -18.67 3.86
CA SER A 20 6.37 -19.21 2.51
C SER A 20 6.67 -18.14 1.45
N ASN A 21 6.76 -18.57 0.18
CA ASN A 21 7.14 -17.68 -0.92
C ASN A 21 6.28 -16.41 -0.97
N GLY A 22 6.98 -15.28 -0.86
CA GLY A 22 6.43 -13.95 -1.01
C GLY A 22 6.34 -13.53 -2.47
N HIS A 23 5.27 -12.84 -2.83
CA HIS A 23 5.05 -12.24 -4.13
C HIS A 23 4.59 -10.80 -3.94
N LEU A 24 5.26 -9.88 -4.64
CA LEU A 24 4.87 -8.49 -4.78
C LEU A 24 4.65 -8.20 -6.26
N SER A 25 3.49 -7.64 -6.58
CA SER A 25 3.14 -7.18 -7.91
C SER A 25 2.93 -5.67 -7.90
N ILE A 26 3.41 -5.01 -8.95
CA ILE A 26 3.17 -3.59 -9.20
C ILE A 26 2.64 -3.49 -10.62
N SER A 27 1.42 -3.00 -10.79
CA SER A 27 0.82 -2.79 -12.11
C SER A 27 0.39 -1.35 -12.29
N LEU A 28 0.64 -0.82 -13.48
CA LEU A 28 0.27 0.53 -13.87
C LEU A 28 -0.67 0.43 -15.07
N SER A 29 -1.79 1.14 -15.02
CA SER A 29 -2.74 1.22 -16.14
C SER A 29 -3.29 2.63 -16.29
N SER A 30 -3.54 3.05 -17.52
CA SER A 30 -4.26 4.30 -17.78
C SER A 30 -5.76 4.02 -17.76
N GLN A 31 -6.51 4.85 -17.03
CA GLN A 31 -7.95 4.80 -16.85
C GLN A 31 -8.52 6.20 -17.17
N GLY A 32 -8.79 6.46 -18.45
CA GLY A 32 -9.16 7.79 -18.92
C GLY A 32 -8.05 8.80 -18.66
N ASP A 33 -8.37 9.89 -17.96
CA ASP A 33 -7.43 10.95 -17.57
C ASP A 33 -6.77 10.65 -16.22
N SER A 34 -6.49 9.39 -15.93
CA SER A 34 -5.87 8.99 -14.66
C SER A 34 -4.97 7.78 -14.84
N LEU A 35 -3.83 7.81 -14.15
CA LEU A 35 -2.95 6.67 -13.96
C LEU A 35 -3.38 5.92 -12.69
N GLU A 36 -3.79 4.67 -12.86
CA GLU A 36 -4.01 3.74 -11.76
C GLU A 36 -2.74 2.92 -11.51
N ILE A 37 -2.26 2.95 -10.26
CA ILE A 37 -1.13 2.15 -9.80
C ILE A 37 -1.64 1.20 -8.71
N ILE A 38 -1.47 -0.09 -8.94
CA ILE A 38 -1.81 -1.13 -7.98
C ILE A 38 -0.52 -1.77 -7.47
N ILE A 39 -0.38 -1.85 -6.16
CA ILE A 39 0.72 -2.52 -5.46
C ILE A 39 0.08 -3.60 -4.61
N ALA A 40 0.29 -4.87 -4.94
CA ALA A 40 -0.32 -5.99 -4.23
C ALA A 40 0.73 -7.02 -3.78
N ASP A 41 0.73 -7.33 -2.50
CA ASP A 41 1.54 -8.38 -1.90
C ASP A 41 0.68 -9.54 -1.42
N ASN A 42 1.25 -10.74 -1.38
CA ASN A 42 0.62 -11.92 -0.77
C ASN A 42 1.14 -12.18 0.66
N GLY A 43 1.56 -11.16 1.39
CA GLY A 43 2.19 -11.28 2.70
C GLY A 43 1.28 -11.82 3.80
N ILE A 44 1.74 -11.73 5.04
CA ILE A 44 0.99 -12.22 6.21
C ILE A 44 -0.31 -11.44 6.51
N GLY A 45 -0.56 -10.35 5.79
CA GLY A 45 -1.66 -9.42 6.03
C GLY A 45 -1.41 -8.47 7.20
N ARG A 46 -2.04 -7.28 7.15
CA ARG A 46 -1.80 -6.19 8.10
C ARG A 46 -2.17 -6.52 9.54
N ALA A 47 -3.31 -7.18 9.76
CA ALA A 47 -3.76 -7.56 11.11
C ALA A 47 -2.74 -8.50 11.81
N LYS A 48 -2.22 -9.48 11.07
CA LYS A 48 -1.19 -10.38 11.58
C LYS A 48 0.14 -9.65 11.77
N ALA A 49 0.54 -8.78 10.84
CA ALA A 49 1.73 -7.95 10.97
C ALA A 49 1.69 -6.99 12.18
N ASP A 50 0.52 -6.47 12.52
CA ASP A 50 0.34 -5.60 13.69
C ASP A 50 0.34 -6.39 15.00
N SER A 51 -0.05 -7.67 15.00
CA SER A 51 0.07 -8.55 16.18
C SER A 51 1.52 -8.82 16.61
N TYR A 52 2.48 -8.77 15.66
CA TYR A 52 3.92 -8.89 15.94
C TYR A 52 4.55 -7.59 16.49
N LYS A 53 3.81 -6.47 16.59
CA LYS A 53 4.35 -5.13 16.91
C LYS A 53 4.23 -4.70 18.38
N SER A 54 3.91 -5.59 19.31
CA SER A 54 3.68 -5.24 20.71
C SER A 54 4.88 -4.61 21.45
N THR A 55 6.02 -4.35 20.80
CA THR A 55 7.21 -3.76 21.45
C THR A 55 7.97 -2.66 20.68
N SER A 56 7.52 -2.18 19.51
CA SER A 56 8.30 -1.13 18.78
C SER A 56 7.48 -0.07 18.01
N SER A 57 7.45 1.14 18.59
CA SER A 57 7.18 2.47 18.02
C SER A 57 6.11 2.63 16.90
N PRO A 58 4.86 2.95 17.27
CA PRO A 58 3.77 3.32 16.34
C PRO A 58 4.03 4.60 15.51
N THR A 59 4.93 5.47 15.96
CA THR A 59 5.03 6.87 15.52
C THR A 59 5.69 7.09 14.16
N ARG A 60 6.56 6.17 13.70
CA ARG A 60 7.28 6.32 12.42
C ARG A 60 6.40 5.99 11.19
N LYS A 61 5.43 5.07 11.33
CA LYS A 61 4.62 4.56 10.21
C LYS A 61 3.57 5.57 9.74
N SER A 62 2.96 6.33 10.65
CA SER A 62 1.97 7.36 10.32
C SER A 62 2.57 8.54 9.55
N MET A 63 3.81 8.93 9.85
CA MET A 63 4.51 10.02 9.16
C MET A 63 4.74 9.75 7.67
N GLY A 64 5.20 8.54 7.31
CA GLY A 64 5.47 8.17 5.92
C GLY A 64 4.21 8.11 5.06
N MET A 65 3.12 7.56 5.62
CA MET A 65 1.82 7.53 4.94
C MET A 65 1.24 8.93 4.79
N LYS A 66 1.31 9.76 5.85
CA LYS A 66 0.82 11.14 5.83
C LYS A 66 1.55 12.01 4.79
N LEU A 67 2.88 11.88 4.68
CA LEU A 67 3.66 12.59 3.67
C LEU A 67 3.31 12.14 2.25
N THR A 68 2.92 10.88 2.08
CA THR A 68 2.53 10.33 0.78
C THR A 68 1.16 10.83 0.37
N GLU A 69 0.22 10.87 1.31
CA GLU A 69 -1.10 11.48 1.12
C GLU A 69 -0.97 12.97 0.77
N GLU A 70 -0.11 13.71 1.47
CA GLU A 70 0.17 15.11 1.17
C GLU A 70 0.78 15.30 -0.22
N ARG A 71 1.71 14.42 -0.63
CA ARG A 71 2.28 14.45 -1.99
C ARG A 71 1.27 14.09 -3.08
N LEU A 72 0.37 13.15 -2.80
CA LEU A 72 -0.71 12.79 -3.73
C LEU A 72 -1.66 13.98 -3.91
N LYS A 73 -1.97 14.69 -2.82
CA LYS A 73 -2.76 15.92 -2.84
C LYS A 73 -2.07 17.02 -3.66
N LEU A 74 -0.78 17.26 -3.45
CA LEU A 74 -0.01 18.25 -4.23
C LEU A 74 0.08 17.89 -5.74
N ALA A 75 0.24 16.61 -6.07
CA ALA A 75 0.25 16.16 -7.46
C ALA A 75 -1.11 16.37 -8.15
N ALA A 76 -2.20 16.23 -7.39
CA ALA A 76 -3.58 16.44 -7.81
C ALA A 76 -3.97 17.93 -7.94
N GLU A 77 -3.39 18.81 -7.12
CA GLU A 77 -3.66 20.26 -7.15
C GLU A 77 -3.30 20.93 -8.49
N ASN A 78 -2.33 20.38 -9.24
CA ASN A 78 -1.97 20.89 -10.57
C ASN A 78 -3.00 20.58 -11.67
N LEU A 79 -3.99 19.72 -11.42
CA LEU A 79 -4.91 19.19 -12.44
C LEU A 79 -6.40 19.41 -12.11
N GLU A 80 -6.73 20.17 -11.06
CA GLU A 80 -8.11 20.37 -10.53
C GLU A 80 -8.90 19.07 -10.24
N LYS A 81 -8.21 17.92 -10.24
CA LYS A 81 -8.78 16.58 -10.00
C LYS A 81 -8.11 15.98 -8.78
N ALA A 82 -8.87 15.42 -7.85
CA ALA A 82 -8.31 14.79 -6.66
C ALA A 82 -7.76 13.39 -6.98
N GLY A 83 -6.48 13.16 -6.68
CA GLY A 83 -5.92 11.81 -6.60
C GLY A 83 -6.52 11.05 -5.41
N SER A 84 -6.50 9.72 -5.46
CA SER A 84 -7.04 8.89 -4.39
C SER A 84 -6.10 7.75 -4.01
N GLN A 85 -6.17 7.36 -2.74
CA GLN A 85 -5.46 6.21 -2.21
C GLN A 85 -6.47 5.28 -1.52
N LYS A 86 -6.42 3.99 -1.85
CA LYS A 86 -7.18 2.95 -1.17
C LYS A 86 -6.24 1.83 -0.73
N ILE A 87 -6.44 1.35 0.50
CA ILE A 87 -5.74 0.18 1.02
C ILE A 87 -6.81 -0.88 1.27
N ILE A 88 -6.58 -2.07 0.73
CA ILE A 88 -7.50 -3.21 0.75
C ILE A 88 -6.73 -4.38 1.36
N ASP A 89 -7.26 -4.93 2.45
CA ASP A 89 -6.72 -6.17 3.03
C ASP A 89 -7.22 -7.35 2.19
N LEU A 90 -6.32 -8.25 1.81
CA LEU A 90 -6.64 -9.45 1.04
C LEU A 90 -6.85 -10.63 1.98
N PHE A 91 -7.81 -11.50 1.64
CA PHE A 91 -8.14 -12.71 2.39
C PHE A 91 -8.15 -13.93 1.48
N ASP A 92 -7.80 -15.10 2.02
CA ASP A 92 -7.95 -16.38 1.31
C ASP A 92 -9.41 -16.90 1.37
N GLU A 93 -9.67 -18.03 0.74
CA GLU A 93 -11.01 -18.67 0.72
C GLU A 93 -11.51 -19.07 2.12
N GLN A 94 -10.62 -19.16 3.11
CA GLN A 94 -10.92 -19.52 4.50
C GLN A 94 -11.10 -18.27 5.38
N GLY A 95 -10.96 -17.06 4.80
CA GLY A 95 -11.06 -15.79 5.51
C GLY A 95 -9.80 -15.41 6.29
N ASN A 96 -8.67 -16.08 6.09
CA ASN A 96 -7.41 -15.68 6.70
C ASN A 96 -6.76 -14.53 5.93
N PRO A 97 -6.08 -13.59 6.61
CA PRO A 97 -5.32 -12.54 5.93
C PRO A 97 -4.26 -13.13 4.99
N SER A 98 -4.31 -12.74 3.72
CA SER A 98 -3.46 -13.29 2.65
C SER A 98 -2.63 -12.24 1.91
N GLY A 99 -2.64 -10.99 2.38
CA GLY A 99 -1.81 -9.92 1.82
C GLY A 99 -2.45 -8.54 1.92
N THR A 100 -1.89 -7.59 1.17
CA THR A 100 -2.40 -6.21 1.09
C THR A 100 -2.40 -5.76 -0.36
N LYS A 101 -3.42 -5.01 -0.76
CA LYS A 101 -3.50 -4.32 -2.05
C LYS A 101 -3.66 -2.82 -1.81
N VAL A 102 -2.74 -2.03 -2.36
CA VAL A 102 -2.81 -0.57 -2.40
C VAL A 102 -3.17 -0.14 -3.81
N VAL A 103 -4.18 0.72 -3.94
CA VAL A 103 -4.59 1.34 -5.19
C VAL A 103 -4.36 2.84 -5.08
N LEU A 104 -3.55 3.38 -5.99
CA LEU A 104 -3.31 4.81 -6.13
C LEU A 104 -3.90 5.27 -7.46
N THR A 105 -4.68 6.34 -7.43
CA THR A 105 -5.18 7.00 -8.63
C THR A 105 -4.57 8.38 -8.70
N ILE A 106 -3.82 8.63 -9.77
CA ILE A 106 -3.14 9.90 -10.03
C ILE A 106 -3.75 10.47 -11.31
N PRO A 107 -4.46 11.61 -11.27
CA PRO A 107 -4.91 12.28 -12.49
C PRO A 107 -3.71 12.60 -13.38
N ILE A 108 -3.89 12.49 -14.70
CA ILE A 108 -2.88 12.85 -15.71
C ILE A 108 -3.40 13.92 -16.65
#